data_AF-A0ABD5B613-F1
#
_entry.id   AF-A0ABD5B613-F1
#
_cell.length_a   1.000
_cell.length_b   1.000
_cell.length_c   1.000
_cell.angle_alpha   90.00
_cell.angle_beta   90.00
_cell.angle_gamma   90.00
#
_symmetry.space_group_name_H-M   'P 1'
#
loop_
_entity.id
_entity.type
_entity.pdbx_description
1 polymer ?
#
loop_
_entity_poly.entity_id
_entity_poly.type
_entity_poly.pdbx_seq_one_letter_code
_entity_poly.pdbx_strand_id
1 'polypeptide(L)'
;MVLKIINAVLILFAVFMGFKQGSAMFAGKPEMLELFGKWHIGKSGVMINGLVTMLSAVLILFPKTFVWGNFLMAAGILLIMFSGFRKRF
;
A
#
# COMPACT_ATOMS: atom_id res chain seq x y z
N MET A 1 -20.06 12.69 -18.21
CA MET A 1 -19.12 11.85 -18.98
C MET A 1 -17.68 12.08 -18.50
N VAL A 2 -17.16 13.31 -18.56
CA VAL A 2 -15.80 13.68 -18.10
C VAL A 2 -15.47 13.19 -16.69
N LEU A 3 -16.34 13.44 -15.70
CA LEU A 3 -16.11 13.00 -14.31
C LEU A 3 -15.96 11.48 -14.16
N LYS A 4 -16.67 10.69 -14.97
CA LYS A 4 -16.56 9.22 -14.94
C LYS A 4 -15.22 8.75 -15.50
N ILE A 5 -14.73 9.42 -16.54
CA ILE A 5 -13.43 9.12 -17.16
C ILE A 5 -12.30 9.46 -16.18
N ILE A 6 -12.35 10.65 -15.56
CA ILE A 6 -11.36 11.06 -14.55
C ILE A 6 -11.32 10.05 -13.40
N ASN A 7 -12.48 9.68 -12.84
CA ASN A 7 -12.53 8.70 -11.76
C ASN A 7 -11.96 7.34 -12.17
N ALA A 8 -12.27 6.86 -13.38
CA ALA A 8 -11.72 5.59 -13.87
C ALA A 8 -10.18 5.64 -13.98
N VAL A 9 -9.62 6.74 -14.49
CA VAL A 9 -8.16 6.95 -14.57
C VAL A 9 -7.53 7.02 -13.19
N LEU A 10 -8.13 7.75 -12.25
CA LEU A 10 -7.64 7.85 -10.86
C LEU A 10 -7.65 6.49 -10.17
N ILE A 11 -8.70 5.69 -10.36
CA ILE A 11 -8.80 4.32 -9.83
C ILE A 11 -7.69 3.43 -10.40
N LEU A 12 -7.52 3.43 -11.72
CA LEU A 12 -6.45 2.67 -12.38
C LEU A 12 -5.07 3.06 -11.86
N PHE A 13 -4.82 4.36 -11.68
CA PHE A 13 -3.58 4.87 -11.13
C PHE A 13 -3.35 4.42 -9.68
N ALA A 14 -4.38 4.51 -8.83
CA ALA A 14 -4.31 4.03 -7.45
C ALA A 14 -4.01 2.54 -7.36
N VAL A 15 -4.66 1.73 -8.20
CA VAL A 15 -4.43 0.28 -8.28
C VAL A 15 -2.99 -0.01 -8.72
N PHE A 16 -2.51 0.65 -9.76
CA PHE A 16 -1.13 0.50 -10.24
C PHE A 16 -0.10 0.84 -9.15
N MET A 17 -0.30 1.96 -8.45
CA MET A 17 0.58 2.38 -7.35
C MET A 17 0.55 1.39 -6.19
N GLY A 18 -0.64 0.89 -5.81
CA GLY A 18 -0.81 -0.13 -4.77
C GLY A 18 -0.09 -1.44 -5.11
N PHE A 19 -0.22 -1.92 -6.34
CA PHE A 19 0.52 -3.10 -6.81
C PHE A 19 2.03 -2.88 -6.84
N LYS A 20 2.50 -1.72 -7.31
CA LYS A 20 3.93 -1.38 -7.32
C LYS A 20 4.53 -1.35 -5.91
N GLN A 21 3.81 -0.76 -4.94
CA GLN A 21 4.26 -0.71 -3.56
C GLN A 21 4.18 -2.09 -2.89
N GLY A 22 3.06 -2.78 -3.02
CA GLY A 22 2.84 -4.09 -2.42
C GLY A 22 3.82 -5.15 -2.95
N SER A 23 4.15 -5.12 -4.24
CA SER A 23 5.18 -5.98 -4.82
C SER A 23 6.60 -5.65 -4.33
N ALA A 24 6.94 -4.37 -4.13
CA ALA A 24 8.21 -3.97 -3.54
C ALA A 24 8.36 -4.46 -2.08
N MET A 25 7.26 -4.44 -1.31
CA MET A 25 7.20 -4.98 0.05
C MET A 25 7.28 -6.50 0.07
N PHE A 26 6.56 -7.17 -0.84
CA PHE A 26 6.58 -8.62 -0.97
C PHE A 26 7.94 -9.15 -1.44
N ALA A 27 8.63 -8.43 -2.32
CA ALA A 27 10.01 -8.74 -2.70
C ALA A 27 11.01 -8.52 -1.54
N GLY A 28 10.58 -7.87 -0.44
CA GLY A 28 11.45 -7.57 0.69
C GLY A 28 12.62 -6.67 0.29
N LYS A 29 12.37 -5.65 -0.53
CA LYS A 29 13.43 -4.70 -0.92
C LYS A 29 14.13 -4.15 0.33
N PRO A 30 15.47 -3.98 0.32
CA PRO A 30 16.25 -3.56 1.48
C PRO A 30 15.71 -2.28 2.12
N GLU A 31 15.28 -1.32 1.30
CA GLU A 31 14.70 -0.06 1.75
C GLU A 31 13.40 -0.25 2.56
N MET A 32 12.53 -1.18 2.14
CA MET A 32 11.31 -1.50 2.90
C MET A 32 11.66 -2.27 4.18
N LEU A 33 12.63 -3.19 4.13
CA LEU A 33 13.09 -3.90 5.33
C LEU A 33 13.75 -2.95 6.34
N GLU A 34 14.46 -1.92 5.89
CA GLU A 34 15.05 -0.91 6.76
C GLU A 34 13.98 -0.05 7.45
N LEU A 35 12.95 0.35 6.71
CA LEU A 35 11.83 1.12 7.26
C LEU A 35 11.08 0.30 8.31
N PHE A 36 10.66 -0.92 7.97
CA PHE A 36 9.88 -1.78 8.86
C PHE A 36 10.71 -2.45 9.97
N GLY A 37 12.00 -2.65 9.75
CA GLY A 37 12.93 -3.21 10.74
C GLY A 37 13.03 -2.37 12.01
N LYS A 38 12.80 -1.05 11.92
CA LYS A 38 12.74 -0.13 13.07
C LYS A 38 11.55 -0.39 14.01
N TRP A 39 10.53 -1.08 13.51
CA TRP A 39 9.36 -1.50 14.27
C TRP A 39 9.43 -2.97 14.69
N HIS A 40 10.61 -3.61 14.57
CA HIS A 40 10.80 -5.06 14.76
C HIS A 40 9.90 -5.91 13.84
N ILE A 41 9.39 -5.32 12.76
CA ILE A 41 8.64 -6.03 11.74
C ILE A 41 9.68 -6.71 10.83
N GLY A 42 9.90 -8.00 11.07
CA GLY A 42 10.80 -8.81 10.27
C GLY A 42 10.33 -8.99 8.81
N LYS A 43 11.19 -9.58 7.98
CA LYS A 43 10.93 -9.81 6.55
C LYS A 43 9.54 -10.40 6.26
N SER A 44 9.12 -11.40 7.04
CA SER A 44 7.80 -12.02 6.89
C SER A 44 6.65 -11.03 7.11
N GLY A 45 6.75 -10.13 8.08
CA GLY A 45 5.73 -9.12 8.34
C GLY A 45 5.66 -8.06 7.24
N VAL A 46 6.79 -7.68 6.64
CA VAL A 46 6.84 -6.78 5.48
C VAL A 46 6.18 -7.45 4.26
N MET A 47 6.46 -8.73 4.03
CA MET A 47 5.86 -9.49 2.93
C MET A 47 4.35 -9.62 3.09
N ILE A 48 3.85 -9.92 4.30
CA ILE A 48 2.42 -9.99 4.60
C ILE A 48 1.75 -8.63 4.35
N ASN A 49 2.34 -7.53 4.82
CA ASN A 49 1.82 -6.18 4.54
C ASN A 49 1.82 -5.87 3.03
N GLY A 50 2.82 -6.34 2.29
CA GLY A 50 2.85 -6.24 0.84
C GLY A 50 1.69 -6.97 0.16
N LEU A 51 1.37 -8.18 0.61
CA LEU A 51 0.20 -8.94 0.16
C LEU A 51 -1.11 -8.21 0.49
N VAL A 52 -1.25 -7.70 1.71
CA VAL A 52 -2.42 -6.91 2.12
C VAL A 52 -2.58 -5.65 1.26
N THR A 53 -1.48 -4.99 0.88
CA THR A 53 -1.48 -3.82 0.01
C THR A 53 -1.87 -4.17 -1.43
N MET A 54 -1.44 -5.33 -1.95
CA MET A 54 -1.89 -5.81 -3.25
C MET A 54 -3.38 -6.20 -3.23
N LEU A 55 -3.84 -6.85 -2.16
CA LEU A 55 -5.26 -7.16 -1.96
C LEU A 55 -6.11 -5.89 -1.88
N SER A 56 -5.63 -4.85 -1.19
CA SER A 56 -6.34 -3.58 -1.11
C SER A 56 -6.50 -2.93 -2.48
N ALA A 57 -5.45 -2.98 -3.33
CA ALA A 57 -5.53 -2.52 -4.71
C ALA A 57 -6.59 -3.28 -5.52
N VAL A 58 -6.69 -4.61 -5.35
CA VAL A 58 -7.77 -5.39 -5.99
C VAL A 58 -9.15 -4.99 -5.48
N LEU A 59 -9.30 -4.75 -4.17
CA LEU A 59 -10.57 -4.32 -3.58
C LEU A 59 -11.04 -2.94 -4.08
N ILE A 60 -10.13 -2.06 -4.49
CA ILE A 60 -10.48 -0.76 -5.07
C ILE A 60 -11.17 -0.91 -6.44
N LEU A 61 -10.93 -2.00 -7.18
CA LEU A 61 -11.58 -2.22 -8.48
C LEU A 61 -13.07 -2.53 -8.36
N PHE A 62 -13.52 -3.06 -7.23
CA PHE A 62 -14.93 -3.40 -7.02
C PHE A 62 -15.65 -2.27 -6.27
N PRO A 63 -16.75 -1.71 -6.81
CA PRO A 63 -17.45 -0.59 -6.19
C PRO A 63 -17.90 -0.84 -4.76
N LYS A 64 -18.29 -2.09 -4.44
CA LYS A 64 -18.73 -2.49 -3.09
C LYS A 64 -17.61 -2.48 -2.06
N THR A 65 -16.36 -2.69 -2.48
CA THR A 65 -15.19 -2.77 -1.59
C THR A 65 -14.25 -1.57 -1.75
N PHE A 66 -14.60 -0.59 -2.58
CA PHE A 66 -13.79 0.60 -2.88
C PHE A 66 -13.31 1.32 -1.61
N VAL A 67 -14.21 1.52 -0.65
CA VAL A 67 -13.90 2.20 0.62
C VAL A 67 -12.93 1.37 1.47
N TRP A 68 -13.15 0.06 1.55
CA TRP A 68 -12.29 -0.87 2.30
C TRP A 68 -10.90 -0.98 1.69
N GLY A 69 -10.80 -1.06 0.37
CA GLY A 69 -9.53 -1.05 -0.34
C GLY A 69 -8.73 0.23 -0.10
N ASN A 70 -9.38 1.40 -0.20
CA ASN A 70 -8.74 2.67 0.13
C ASN A 70 -8.33 2.77 1.60
N PHE A 71 -9.15 2.27 2.53
CA PHE A 71 -8.84 2.25 3.95
C PHE A 71 -7.59 1.41 4.26
N LEU A 72 -7.52 0.19 3.72
CA LEU A 72 -6.35 -0.68 3.88
C LEU A 72 -5.10 -0.04 3.26
N MET A 73 -5.23 0.61 2.11
CA MET A 73 -4.12 1.33 1.48
C MET A 73 -3.64 2.51 2.33
N ALA A 74 -4.56 3.31 2.87
CA ALA A 74 -4.22 4.41 3.79
C ALA A 74 -3.55 3.89 5.08
N ALA A 75 -4.04 2.79 5.65
CA ALA A 75 -3.42 2.15 6.80
C ALA A 75 -1.98 1.68 6.50
N GLY A 76 -1.75 1.09 5.31
CA GLY A 76 -0.41 0.72 4.84
C GLY A 76 0.53 1.92 4.72
N ILE A 77 0.07 3.02 4.13
CA ILE A 77 0.84 4.27 4.05
C ILE A 77 1.15 4.82 5.44
N LEU A 78 0.17 4.82 6.36
CA LEU A 78 0.38 5.25 7.74
C LEU A 78 1.45 4.40 8.43
N LEU A 79 1.42 3.07 8.27
CA LEU A 79 2.44 2.19 8.82
C LEU A 79 3.85 2.54 8.30
N ILE A 80 3.98 2.83 7.01
CA ILE A 80 5.25 3.27 6.41
C ILE A 80 5.67 4.63 6.97
N MET A 81 4.74 5.58 7.08
CA MET A 81 5.02 6.93 7.60
C MET A 81 5.48 6.89 9.06
N PHE A 82 4.79 6.13 9.92
CA PHE A 82 5.21 5.92 11.31
C PHE A 82 6.55 5.18 11.41
N SER A 83 6.86 4.31 10.46
CA SER A 83 8.17 3.66 10.34
C SER A 83 9.28 4.63 9.94
N GLY A 84 8.99 5.59 9.07
CA GLY A 84 9.93 6.62 8.62
C GLY A 84 10.11 7.80 9.58
N PHE A 85 9.09 8.17 10.35
CA PHE A 85 9.10 9.38 11.21
C PHE A 85 10.21 9.36 12.27
N ARG A 86 10.59 8.18 12.79
CA ARG A 86 11.70 8.00 13.74
C ARG A 86 13.10 8.13 13.11
N LYS A 87 13.22 8.57 11.85
CA LYS A 87 14.50 8.89 11.18
C LYS A 87 14.87 10.38 11.30
N ARG A 88 13.97 11.22 11.84
CA ARG A 88 14.10 12.69 11.90
C ARG A 88 14.23 13.27 13.32
N PHE A 89 14.21 12.42 14.35
CA PHE A 89 14.47 12.75 15.74
C PHE A 89 15.36 11.69 16.36
#